data_AF-A0A2X4TW10-F1
#
_entry.id   AF-A0A2X4TW10-F1
#
_cell.length_a   1.000
_cell.length_b   1.000
_cell.length_c   1.000
_cell.angle_alpha   90.00
_cell.angle_beta   90.00
_cell.angle_gamma   90.00
#
_symmetry.space_group_name_H-M   'P 1'
#
loop_
_entity.id
_entity.type
_entity.pdbx_description
1 polymer ?
#
loop_
_entity_poly.entity_id
_entity_poly.type
_entity_poly.pdbx_seq_one_letter_code
_entity_poly.pdbx_strand_id
1 'polypeptide(L)'
;MCYEDPAFTADYHDPEKRAIGNAITLEFTDGSRFEEVVVEYPIGHARRRADGIPKLIEKFKINLARQFPTRQQQRILDVSLDRTRLEQMPVNEYLDLYVI
;
A
#
# COMPACT_ATOMS: atom_id res chain seq x y z
N MET A 1 -1.96 -26.82 4.86
CA MET A 1 -0.67 -26.97 5.57
C MET A 1 0.21 -25.81 5.11
N CYS A 2 1.02 -25.22 5.99
CA CYS A 2 2.00 -24.18 5.60
C CYS A 2 3.39 -24.77 5.75
N TYR A 3 4.24 -24.61 4.75
CA TYR A 3 5.65 -25.02 4.77
C TYR A 3 6.53 -23.91 4.21
N GLU A 4 7.82 -23.96 4.53
CA GLU A 4 8.80 -23.00 4.04
C GLU A 4 9.22 -23.34 2.60
N ASP A 5 9.37 -22.29 1.79
CA ASP A 5 10.12 -22.36 0.54
C ASP A 5 11.45 -21.59 0.72
N PRO A 6 12.61 -22.28 0.71
CA PRO A 6 13.91 -21.63 0.85
C PRO A 6 14.19 -20.55 -0.19
N ALA A 7 13.58 -20.62 -1.38
CA ALA A 7 13.71 -19.58 -2.40
C ALA A 7 13.02 -18.28 -1.97
N PHE A 8 11.82 -18.35 -1.37
CA PHE A 8 11.17 -17.16 -0.80
C PHE A 8 11.95 -16.58 0.38
N THR A 9 12.53 -17.43 1.24
CA THR A 9 13.38 -16.97 2.34
C THR A 9 14.64 -16.27 1.83
N ALA A 10 15.28 -16.81 0.78
CA ALA A 10 16.45 -16.16 0.17
C ALA A 10 16.09 -14.78 -0.42
N ASP A 11 14.98 -14.69 -1.17
CA ASP A 11 14.52 -13.45 -1.81
C ASP A 11 14.01 -12.40 -0.82
N TYR A 12 13.59 -12.83 0.38
CA TYR A 12 13.29 -11.92 1.49
C TYR A 12 14.55 -11.19 1.98
N HIS A 13 15.69 -11.90 2.06
CA HIS A 13 16.95 -11.35 2.55
C HIS A 13 17.79 -10.64 1.49
N ASP A 14 17.57 -10.92 0.21
CA ASP A 14 18.21 -10.22 -0.89
C ASP A 14 17.87 -8.70 -0.85
N PRO A 15 18.86 -7.81 -0.61
CA PRO A 15 18.63 -6.38 -0.52
C PRO A 15 18.03 -5.75 -1.78
N GLU A 16 18.27 -6.34 -2.95
CA GLU A 16 17.77 -5.87 -4.24
C GLU A 16 16.30 -6.28 -4.45
N LYS A 17 15.85 -7.37 -3.80
CA LYS A 17 14.48 -7.89 -3.92
C LYS A 17 13.60 -7.48 -2.75
N ARG A 18 13.95 -7.91 -1.53
CA ARG A 18 13.14 -7.79 -0.31
C ARG A 18 11.71 -8.29 -0.50
N ALA A 19 11.57 -9.42 -1.20
CA ALA A 19 10.27 -10.01 -1.51
C ALA A 19 9.56 -10.48 -0.24
N ILE A 20 8.23 -10.54 -0.28
CA ILE A 20 7.41 -11.12 0.79
C ILE A 20 6.53 -12.20 0.14
N GLY A 21 7.21 -13.16 -0.48
CA GLY A 21 6.61 -14.18 -1.32
C GLY A 21 5.72 -15.14 -0.55
N ASN A 22 4.53 -15.39 -1.08
CA ASN A 22 3.67 -16.49 -0.67
C ASN A 22 3.06 -17.15 -1.91
N ALA A 23 2.81 -18.44 -1.80
CA ALA A 23 2.14 -19.25 -2.79
C ALA A 23 0.96 -19.97 -2.14
N ILE A 24 -0.18 -20.02 -2.82
CA ILE A 24 -1.38 -20.73 -2.35
C ILE A 24 -1.88 -21.66 -3.46
N THR A 25 -1.98 -22.95 -3.11
CA THR A 25 -2.64 -23.98 -3.91
C THR A 25 -3.92 -24.43 -3.20
N LEU A 26 -5.00 -24.60 -3.96
CA LEU A 26 -6.28 -25.13 -3.46
C LEU A 26 -6.51 -26.53 -4.04
N GLU A 27 -6.63 -27.51 -3.16
CA GLU A 27 -6.95 -28.91 -3.50
C GLU A 27 -8.36 -29.26 -3.01
N PHE A 28 -9.15 -29.88 -3.87
CA PHE A 28 -10.55 -30.22 -3.62
C PHE A 28 -10.71 -31.69 -3.25
N THR A 29 -11.82 -32.01 -2.58
CA THR A 29 -12.14 -33.39 -2.14
C THR A 29 -12.41 -34.35 -3.29
N ASP A 30 -12.68 -33.84 -4.49
CA ASP A 30 -12.86 -34.63 -5.72
C ASP A 30 -11.51 -34.95 -6.42
N GLY A 31 -10.39 -34.51 -5.83
CA GLY A 31 -9.04 -34.72 -6.35
C GLY A 31 -8.59 -33.68 -7.37
N SER A 32 -9.44 -32.72 -7.75
CA SER A 32 -9.03 -31.58 -8.58
C SER A 32 -8.25 -30.55 -7.79
N ARG A 33 -7.46 -29.70 -8.48
CA ARG A 33 -6.74 -28.58 -7.87
C ARG A 33 -6.74 -27.35 -8.77
N PHE A 34 -6.73 -26.17 -8.16
CA PHE A 34 -6.39 -24.95 -8.89
C PHE A 34 -4.89 -24.84 -9.11
N GLU A 35 -4.51 -24.04 -10.12
CA GLU A 35 -3.13 -23.61 -10.29
C GLU A 35 -2.67 -22.84 -9.06
N GLU A 36 -1.40 -23.03 -8.71
CA GLU A 36 -0.78 -22.31 -7.60
C GLU A 36 -0.68 -20.82 -7.95
N VAL A 37 -1.21 -19.97 -7.07
CA VAL A 37 -1.08 -18.53 -7.21
C VAL A 37 0.07 -18.05 -6.35
N VAL A 38 1.11 -17.51 -6.99
CA VAL A 38 2.27 -16.93 -6.33
C VAL A 38 2.18 -15.41 -6.35
N VAL A 39 2.38 -14.77 -5.20
CA VAL A 39 2.53 -13.32 -5.08
C VAL A 39 3.83 -13.02 -4.36
N GLU A 40 4.84 -12.56 -5.12
CA GLU A 40 6.16 -12.23 -4.58
C GLU A 40 6.19 -10.88 -3.85
N TYR A 41 5.47 -9.88 -4.39
CA TYR A 41 5.50 -8.51 -3.90
C TYR A 41 4.09 -8.03 -3.52
N PRO A 42 3.84 -7.72 -2.24
CA PRO A 42 2.55 -7.17 -1.84
C PRO A 42 2.35 -5.78 -2.45
N ILE A 43 1.09 -5.32 -2.52
CA ILE A 43 0.76 -4.02 -3.15
C ILE A 43 1.46 -2.82 -2.49
N GLY A 44 1.82 -2.93 -1.21
CA GLY A 44 2.58 -1.91 -0.48
C GLY A 44 4.09 -1.90 -0.78
N HIS A 45 4.60 -2.87 -1.55
CA HIS A 45 6.03 -3.00 -1.84
C HIS A 45 6.52 -1.93 -2.83
N ALA A 46 7.81 -1.58 -2.76
CA ALA A 46 8.43 -0.54 -3.60
C ALA A 46 8.31 -0.85 -5.10
N ARG A 47 8.40 -2.13 -5.48
CA ARG A 47 8.24 -2.60 -6.87
C ARG A 47 6.81 -2.45 -7.43
N ARG A 48 5.81 -2.21 -6.57
CA ARG A 48 4.38 -2.09 -6.95
C ARG A 48 3.79 -0.69 -6.73
N ARG A 49 4.63 0.35 -6.72
CA ARG A 49 4.17 1.74 -6.50
C ARG A 49 3.11 2.21 -7.49
N ALA A 50 3.20 1.80 -8.76
CA ALA A 50 2.20 2.15 -9.78
C ALA A 50 0.79 1.64 -9.40
N ASP A 51 0.70 0.43 -8.82
CA ASP A 51 -0.57 -0.15 -8.36
C ASP A 51 -0.98 0.37 -6.97
N GLY A 52 0.01 0.57 -6.10
CA GLY A 52 -0.20 0.87 -4.68
C GLY A 52 -0.51 2.34 -4.38
N ILE A 53 0.09 3.29 -5.09
CA ILE A 53 -0.14 4.73 -4.85
C ILE A 53 -1.61 5.12 -5.05
N PRO A 54 -2.32 4.69 -6.11
CA PRO A 54 -3.75 4.96 -6.24
C PRO A 54 -4.55 4.46 -5.03
N LYS A 55 -4.26 3.25 -4.53
CA LYS A 55 -4.92 2.70 -3.33
C LYS A 55 -4.56 3.46 -2.06
N LEU A 56 -3.32 3.95 -1.95
CA LEU A 56 -2.87 4.78 -0.82
C LEU A 56 -3.60 6.13 -0.80
N ILE A 57 -3.80 6.76 -1.96
CA ILE A 57 -4.56 8.01 -2.10
C ILE A 57 -6.03 7.79 -1.70
N GLU A 58 -6.66 6.71 -2.17
CA GLU A 58 -8.04 6.40 -1.77
C GLU A 58 -8.15 6.13 -0.27
N LYS A 59 -7.20 5.38 0.31
CA LYS A 59 -7.11 5.20 1.77
C LYS A 59 -6.98 6.54 2.51
N PHE A 60 -6.17 7.47 1.98
CA PHE A 60 -5.99 8.79 2.58
C PHE A 60 -7.29 9.60 2.57
N LYS A 61 -7.98 9.68 1.42
CA LYS A 61 -9.30 10.34 1.30
C LYS A 61 -10.32 9.77 2.29
N ILE A 62 -10.44 8.45 2.36
CA ILE A 62 -11.36 7.76 3.29
C ILE A 62 -11.06 8.15 4.74
N ASN A 63 -9.78 8.23 5.12
CA ASN A 63 -9.40 8.56 6.48
C ASN A 63 -9.63 10.04 6.82
N LEU A 64 -9.41 10.96 5.88
CA LEU A 64 -9.77 12.38 6.07
C LEU A 64 -11.27 12.55 6.30
N ALA A 65 -12.09 11.82 5.53
CA ALA A 65 -13.55 11.88 5.63
C ALA A 65 -14.12 11.41 6.98
N ARG A 66 -13.33 10.69 7.78
CA ARG A 66 -13.74 10.25 9.14
C ARG A 66 -13.67 11.38 10.17
N GLN A 67 -12.89 12.43 9.93
CA GLN A 67 -12.57 13.45 10.93
C GLN A 67 -12.93 14.87 10.49
N PHE A 68 -12.91 15.14 9.18
CA PHE A 68 -13.01 16.50 8.67
C PHE A 68 -14.26 16.71 7.80
N PRO A 69 -14.87 17.90 7.81
CA PRO A 69 -15.92 18.24 6.84
C PRO A 69 -15.35 18.34 5.42
N THR A 70 -16.21 18.13 4.40
CA THR A 70 -15.81 18.04 2.98
C THR A 70 -14.88 19.17 2.51
N ARG A 71 -15.15 20.41 2.93
CA ARG A 71 -14.33 21.57 2.56
C ARG A 71 -12.90 21.48 3.10
N GLN A 72 -12.72 20.97 4.31
CA GLN A 72 -11.41 20.80 4.93
C GLN A 72 -10.67 19.61 4.33
N GLN A 73 -11.37 18.49 4.07
CA GLN A 73 -10.81 17.35 3.34
C GLN A 73 -10.18 17.78 2.01
N GLN A 74 -10.92 18.57 1.22
CA GLN A 74 -10.44 19.04 -0.09
C GLN A 74 -9.19 19.92 0.03
N ARG A 75 -9.19 20.88 0.98
CA ARG A 75 -8.01 21.74 1.22
C ARG A 75 -6.77 20.94 1.59
N ILE A 76 -6.93 19.93 2.45
CA ILE A 76 -5.82 19.04 2.83
C ILE A 76 -5.33 18.24 1.61
N LEU A 77 -6.25 17.66 0.83
CA LEU A 77 -5.91 16.85 -0.35
C LEU A 77 -5.18 17.66 -1.42
N ASP A 78 -5.66 18.88 -1.72
CA ASP A 78 -5.10 19.74 -2.77
C ASP A 78 -3.64 20.11 -2.49
N VAL A 79 -3.27 20.27 -1.21
CA VAL A 79 -1.88 20.53 -0.81
C VAL A 79 -1.09 19.23 -0.76
N SER A 80 -1.62 18.18 -0.13
CA SER A 80 -0.89 16.94 0.14
C SER A 80 -0.51 16.17 -1.13
N LEU A 81 -1.30 16.31 -2.20
CA LEU A 81 -1.07 15.63 -3.48
C LEU A 81 -0.24 16.46 -4.47
N ASP A 82 0.01 17.74 -4.18
CA ASP A 82 0.92 18.60 -4.94
C ASP A 82 2.26 18.69 -4.20
N ARG A 83 3.22 17.88 -4.66
CA ARG A 83 4.55 17.79 -4.03
C ARG A 83 5.25 19.14 -3.95
N THR A 84 5.26 19.91 -5.04
CA THR A 84 5.96 21.19 -5.10
C THR A 84 5.35 22.18 -4.12
N ARG A 85 4.01 22.22 -4.05
CA ARG A 85 3.30 23.08 -3.11
C ARG A 85 3.52 22.66 -1.66
N LEU A 86 3.49 21.36 -1.38
CA LEU A 86 3.71 20.82 -0.04
C LEU A 86 5.13 21.11 0.47
N GLU A 87 6.16 20.89 -0.36
CA GLU A 87 7.56 21.14 0.00
C GLU A 87 7.86 22.62 0.31
N GLN A 88 7.05 23.55 -0.20
CA GLN A 88 7.18 24.99 0.03
C GLN A 88 6.34 25.51 1.21
N MET A 89 5.39 24.71 1.72
CA MET A 89 4.48 25.13 2.78
C MET A 89 5.20 25.12 4.14
N PRO A 90 5.12 26.21 4.94
CA PRO A 90 5.61 26.19 6.31
C PRO A 90 4.95 25.06 7.11
N VAL A 91 5.75 24.38 7.93
CA VAL A 91 5.30 23.20 8.68
C VAL A 91 4.07 23.51 9.54
N ASN A 92 4.06 24.66 10.21
CA ASN A 92 2.92 25.08 11.04
C ASN A 92 1.65 25.26 10.19
N GLU A 93 1.75 25.91 9.02
CA GLU A 93 0.60 26.15 8.15
C GLU A 93 0.00 24.84 7.62
N TYR A 94 0.83 23.84 7.33
CA TYR A 94 0.34 22.52 6.92
C TYR A 94 -0.41 21.82 8.05
N LEU A 95 0.12 21.86 9.27
CA LEU A 95 -0.52 21.24 10.44
C LEU A 95 -1.81 21.96 10.85
N ASP A 96 -1.88 23.28 10.67
CA ASP A 96 -3.09 24.08 10.90
C ASP A 96 -4.27 23.62 10.01
N LEU A 97 -4.01 22.97 8.86
CA LEU A 97 -5.06 22.38 8.03
C LEU A 97 -5.79 21.21 8.71
N TYR A 98 -5.20 20.58 9.73
CA TYR A 98 -5.71 19.40 10.43
C TYR A 98 -6.36 19.71 11.79
N VAL A 99 -6.48 20.99 12.15
CA VAL A 99 -7.18 21.43 13.37
C VAL A 99 -8.68 21.55 13.07
N ILE A 100 -9.53 21.15 14.04
CA ILE A 100 -11.00 21.33 14.00
C ILE A 100 -11.37 22.62 14.72
#